data_AF-A0AAN6LFB3-F1
#
_entry.id   AF-A0AAN6LFB3-F1
#
_cell.length_a   1.000
_cell.length_b   1.000
_cell.length_c   1.000
_cell.angle_alpha   90.00
_cell.angle_beta   90.00
_cell.angle_gamma   90.00
#
_symmetry.space_group_name_H-M   'P 1'
#
loop_
_entity.id
_entity.type
_entity.pdbx_description
1 polymer ?
#
loop_
_entity_poly.entity_id
_entity_poly.type
_entity_poly.pdbx_seq_one_letter_code
_entity_poly.pdbx_strand_id
1 'polypeptide(L)'
;MSHFRNHVYSPDAPKPLPQYSQAVNYNGMIYCSGNIGMDPKTMTLVEGSIKDRTQQALTNLRNILEAGGSSFDRAVKCNIFLTTMDNFAAMNEVWDEFFPDDPKSVRRPYVQ
;
A
#
# COMPACT_ATOMS: atom_id res chain seq x y z
N MET A 1 18.51 -20.06 14.69
CA MET A 1 18.12 -18.63 14.66
C MET A 1 16.61 -18.59 14.51
N SER A 2 15.89 -18.10 15.52
CA SER A 2 14.42 -18.02 15.50
C SER A 2 13.99 -17.06 14.40
N HIS A 3 13.21 -17.54 13.44
CA HIS A 3 12.66 -16.70 12.38
C HIS A 3 11.48 -15.92 12.99
N PHE A 4 11.73 -14.67 13.42
CA PHE A 4 10.70 -13.84 14.03
C PHE A 4 9.74 -13.33 12.94
N ARG A 5 8.59 -13.99 12.85
CA ARG A 5 7.43 -13.50 12.11
C ARG A 5 6.63 -12.59 13.05
N ASN A 6 6.71 -11.28 12.83
CA ASN A 6 6.01 -10.29 13.65
C ASN A 6 4.83 -9.69 12.87
N HIS A 7 3.69 -9.56 13.54
CA HIS A 7 2.53 -8.87 12.98
C HIS A 7 2.77 -7.37 12.97
N VAL A 8 2.47 -6.71 11.85
CA VAL A 8 2.46 -5.25 11.75
C VAL A 8 1.02 -4.79 11.64
N TYR A 9 0.63 -3.92 12.55
CA TYR A 9 -0.73 -3.38 12.65
C TYR A 9 -0.69 -1.87 12.82
N SER A 10 -1.47 -1.16 12.01
CA SER A 10 -1.72 0.26 12.12
C SER A 10 -3.21 0.51 12.35
N PRO A 11 -3.59 1.26 13.41
CA PRO A 11 -4.98 1.67 13.61
C PRO A 11 -5.45 2.69 12.56
N ASP A 12 -4.52 3.35 11.88
CA ASP A 12 -4.77 4.37 10.86
C ASP A 12 -4.88 3.79 9.44
N ALA A 13 -4.97 2.47 9.32
CA ALA A 13 -5.19 1.75 8.07
C ALA A 13 -6.42 0.83 8.18
N PRO A 14 -7.06 0.46 7.05
CA PRO A 14 -8.27 -0.35 7.06
C PRO A 14 -8.06 -1.64 7.85
N LYS A 15 -9.04 -1.95 8.69
CA LYS A 15 -8.97 -3.13 9.55
C LYS A 15 -8.90 -4.39 8.66
N PRO A 16 -7.95 -5.30 8.90
CA PRO A 16 -7.86 -6.51 8.09
C PRO A 16 -9.04 -7.42 8.40
N LEU A 17 -9.48 -8.20 7.41
CA LEU A 17 -10.43 -9.27 7.66
C LEU A 17 -9.75 -10.41 8.43
N PRO A 18 -10.50 -11.26 9.16
CA PRO A 18 -9.92 -12.34 9.98
C PRO A 18 -9.01 -13.31 9.22
N GLN A 19 -9.11 -13.37 7.89
CA GLN A 19 -8.36 -14.28 7.04
C GLN A 19 -6.95 -13.78 6.67
N TYR A 20 -6.62 -12.50 6.88
CA TYR A 20 -5.31 -11.96 6.53
C TYR A 20 -4.82 -10.89 7.52
N SER A 21 -3.52 -10.57 7.47
CA SER A 21 -2.90 -9.50 8.26
C SER A 21 -2.71 -8.25 7.42
N GLN A 22 -2.65 -7.06 8.01
CA GLN A 22 -2.31 -5.83 7.27
C GLN A 22 -0.89 -5.94 6.69
N ALA A 23 0.07 -6.32 7.52
CA ALA A 23 1.41 -6.66 7.08
C ALA A 23 2.10 -7.63 8.05
N VAL A 24 3.16 -8.26 7.59
CA VAL A 24 4.02 -9.15 8.38
C VAL A 24 5.47 -8.73 8.16
N ASN A 25 6.20 -8.51 9.26
CA ASN A 25 7.64 -8.38 9.23
C ASN A 25 8.27 -9.77 9.40
N TYR A 26 9.13 -10.15 8.47
CA TYR A 26 9.91 -11.38 8.51
C TYR A 26 11.36 -11.06 8.18
N ASN A 27 12.26 -11.27 9.15
CA ASN A 27 13.70 -11.01 9.02
C ASN A 27 14.04 -9.62 8.46
N GLY A 28 13.29 -8.59 8.85
CA GLY A 28 13.52 -7.21 8.43
C GLY A 28 12.85 -6.81 7.11
N MET A 29 12.21 -7.74 6.39
CA MET A 29 11.34 -7.40 5.26
C MET A 29 9.88 -7.32 5.70
N ILE A 30 9.21 -6.26 5.29
CA ILE A 30 7.77 -6.09 5.54
C ILE A 30 7.00 -6.47 4.29
N TYR A 31 6.13 -7.46 4.45
CA TYR A 31 5.20 -7.90 3.42
C TYR A 31 3.83 -7.31 3.73
N CYS A 32 3.40 -6.34 2.92
CA CYS A 32 2.08 -5.72 3.04
C CYS A 32 1.03 -6.47 2.23
N SER A 33 -0.16 -6.61 2.80
CA SER A 33 -1.34 -7.06 2.05
C SER A 33 -1.80 -5.99 1.04
N GLY A 34 -2.58 -6.43 0.06
CA GLY A 34 -3.20 -5.54 -0.91
C GLY A 34 -4.03 -4.48 -0.21
N ASN A 35 -3.84 -3.22 -0.61
CA ASN A 35 -4.59 -2.08 -0.10
C ASN A 35 -5.38 -1.44 -1.23
N ILE A 36 -6.61 -1.09 -0.92
CA ILE A 36 -7.50 -0.34 -1.80
C ILE A 36 -7.74 1.05 -1.18
N GLY A 37 -8.30 1.96 -1.97
CA GLY A 37 -8.68 3.30 -1.54
C GLY A 37 -9.88 3.31 -0.61
N MET A 38 -9.78 2.59 0.51
CA MET A 38 -10.80 2.51 1.55
C MET A 38 -10.46 3.46 2.68
N ASP A 39 -11.43 4.21 3.16
CA ASP A 39 -11.27 5.04 4.35
C ASP A 39 -11.25 4.13 5.60
N PRO A 40 -10.20 4.18 6.43
CA PRO A 40 -10.08 3.35 7.62
C PRO A 40 -11.17 3.60 8.68
N LYS A 41 -11.81 4.78 8.67
CA LYS A 41 -12.88 5.15 9.62
C LYS A 41 -14.24 4.63 9.19
N THR A 42 -14.58 4.80 7.91
CA THR A 42 -15.90 4.40 7.40
C THR A 42 -15.91 2.95 6.89
N MET A 43 -14.74 2.38 6.60
CA MET A 43 -14.57 1.08 5.94
C MET A 43 -15.27 1.02 4.56
N THR A 44 -15.45 2.17 3.91
CA THR A 44 -16.01 2.29 2.56
C THR A 44 -14.95 2.78 1.58
N LEU A 45 -15.12 2.45 0.30
CA LEU A 45 -14.28 3.02 -0.74
C LEU A 45 -14.48 4.54 -0.77
N VAL A 46 -13.39 5.29 -0.89
CA VAL A 46 -13.48 6.75 -1.03
C VAL A 46 -14.23 7.10 -2.32
N GLU A 47 -15.11 8.09 -2.21
CA GLU A 47 -15.80 8.66 -3.36
C GLU A 47 -14.82 9.48 -4.21
N GLY A 48 -15.17 9.68 -5.48
CA GLY A 48 -14.38 10.47 -6.41
C GLY A 48 -13.61 9.65 -7.44
N SER A 49 -12.50 10.23 -7.89
CA SER A 49 -11.73 9.77 -9.03
C SER A 49 -10.76 8.63 -8.68
N ILE A 50 -10.10 8.08 -9.71
CA ILE A 50 -9.01 7.14 -9.49
C ILE A 50 -7.86 7.76 -8.69
N LYS A 51 -7.63 9.08 -8.80
CA LYS A 51 -6.58 9.78 -8.05
C LYS A 51 -6.87 9.73 -6.56
N ASP A 52 -8.10 10.05 -6.17
CA ASP A 52 -8.55 10.03 -4.76
C ASP A 52 -8.42 8.62 -4.16
N ARG A 53 -8.82 7.60 -4.91
CA ARG A 53 -8.69 6.20 -4.50
C ARG A 53 -7.23 5.75 -4.41
N THR A 54 -6.38 6.19 -5.34
CA THR A 54 -4.94 5.89 -5.35
C THR A 54 -4.25 6.56 -4.15
N GLN A 55 -4.55 7.84 -3.92
CA GLN A 55 -4.06 8.62 -2.78
C GLN A 55 -4.38 7.92 -1.47
N GLN A 56 -5.63 7.49 -1.30
CA GLN A 56 -6.05 6.78 -0.10
C GLN A 56 -5.35 5.43 0.04
N ALA A 57 -5.25 4.64 -1.04
CA ALA A 57 -4.58 3.34 -1.00
C ALA A 57 -3.10 3.45 -0.61
N LEU A 58 -2.39 4.42 -1.18
CA LEU A 58 -0.98 4.68 -0.85
C LEU A 58 -0.81 5.26 0.56
N THR A 59 -1.73 6.12 1.00
CA THR A 59 -1.76 6.63 2.39
C THR A 59 -1.93 5.50 3.39
N ASN A 60 -2.86 4.57 3.13
CA ASN A 60 -3.06 3.39 3.98
C ASN A 60 -1.78 2.54 4.06
N LEU A 61 -1.11 2.32 2.92
CA LEU A 61 0.17 1.60 2.88
C LEU A 61 1.27 2.32 3.64
N ARG A 62 1.37 3.66 3.53
CA ARG A 62 2.32 4.46 4.32
C ARG A 62 2.11 4.22 5.81
N ASN A 63 0.87 4.33 6.29
CA ASN A 63 0.54 4.14 7.70
C ASN A 63 0.89 2.73 8.19
N ILE A 64 0.76 1.70 7.34
CA ILE A 64 1.18 0.32 7.65
C ILE A 64 2.70 0.19 7.70
N LEU A 65 3.41 0.77 6.72
CA LEU A 65 4.88 0.76 6.68
C LEU A 65 5.47 1.47 7.90
N GLU A 66 4.96 2.64 8.25
CA GLU A 66 5.38 3.42 9.42
C GLU A 66 5.14 2.65 10.73
N ALA A 67 3.98 1.99 10.88
CA ALA A 67 3.71 1.13 12.03
C ALA A 67 4.70 -0.06 12.13
N GLY A 68 5.27 -0.49 11.02
CA GLY A 68 6.33 -1.49 10.97
C GLY A 68 7.75 -0.93 11.09
N GLY A 69 7.91 0.38 11.31
CA GLY A 69 9.21 1.06 11.36
C GLY A 69 9.88 1.25 9.99
N SER A 70 9.10 1.17 8.90
CA SER A 70 9.53 1.36 7.51
C SER A 70 9.02 2.67 6.88
N SER A 71 9.36 2.92 5.62
CA SER A 71 8.85 4.02 4.78
C SER A 71 8.83 3.59 3.31
N PHE A 72 8.21 4.39 2.44
CA PHE A 72 8.20 4.14 1.00
C PHE A 72 9.59 4.23 0.36
N ASP A 73 10.51 5.00 0.93
CA ASP A 73 11.91 5.12 0.47
C ASP A 73 12.67 3.79 0.54
N ARG A 74 12.18 2.85 1.36
CA ARG A 74 12.73 1.49 1.49
C ARG A 74 11.94 0.44 0.70
N ALA A 75 10.97 0.86 -0.10
CA ALA A 75 10.15 -0.06 -0.87
C ALA A 75 10.95 -0.64 -2.05
N VAL A 76 11.14 -1.96 -2.04
CA VAL A 76 11.86 -2.66 -3.11
C VAL A 76 10.94 -3.00 -4.29
N LYS A 77 9.71 -3.42 -4.01
CA LYS A 77 8.76 -3.92 -5.02
C LYS A 77 7.32 -3.53 -4.68
N CYS A 78 6.58 -3.05 -5.68
CA CYS A 78 5.14 -2.81 -5.59
C CYS A 78 4.40 -3.46 -6.76
N ASN A 79 3.24 -4.06 -6.47
CA ASN A 79 2.32 -4.58 -7.49
C ASN A 79 1.11 -3.66 -7.56
N ILE A 80 0.77 -3.20 -8.76
CA ILE A 80 -0.35 -2.29 -8.99
C ILE A 80 -1.38 -3.05 -9.79
N PHE A 81 -2.61 -3.13 -9.27
CA PHE A 81 -3.74 -3.77 -9.95
C PHE A 81 -4.75 -2.71 -10.31
N LEU A 82 -5.03 -2.57 -11.61
CA LEU A 82 -5.98 -1.61 -12.16
C LEU A 82 -7.13 -2.37 -12.84
N THR A 83 -8.32 -1.78 -12.83
CA THR A 83 -9.49 -2.32 -13.55
C THR A 83 -9.47 -1.98 -15.04
N THR A 84 -8.82 -0.88 -15.42
CA THR A 84 -8.60 -0.47 -16.82
C THR A 84 -7.26 0.26 -16.95
N MET A 85 -6.61 0.14 -18.10
CA MET A 85 -5.39 0.89 -18.41
C MET A 85 -5.64 2.39 -18.60
N ASP A 86 -6.88 2.80 -18.86
CA ASP A 86 -7.23 4.23 -19.01
C ASP A 86 -6.92 5.02 -17.73
N ASN A 87 -6.95 4.33 -16.60
CA ASN A 87 -6.65 4.87 -15.27
C ASN A 87 -5.15 4.99 -14.98
N PHE A 88 -4.28 4.42 -15.81
CA PHE A 88 -2.84 4.32 -15.53
C PHE A 88 -2.16 5.69 -15.45
N ALA A 89 -2.50 6.61 -16.37
CA ALA A 89 -1.92 7.95 -16.39
C ALA A 89 -2.27 8.74 -15.13
N ALA A 90 -3.57 8.77 -14.78
CA ALA A 90 -4.04 9.48 -13.59
C ALA A 90 -3.50 8.87 -12.28
N MET A 91 -3.38 7.55 -12.20
CA MET A 91 -2.76 6.86 -11.06
C MET A 91 -1.26 7.19 -10.94
N ASN A 92 -0.54 7.26 -12.06
CA ASN A 92 0.90 7.58 -12.06
C ASN A 92 1.18 8.97 -11.50
N GLU A 93 0.33 9.96 -11.77
CA GLU A 93 0.52 11.32 -11.23
C GLU A 93 0.57 11.28 -9.70
N VAL A 94 -0.36 10.57 -9.07
CA VAL A 94 -0.38 10.40 -7.61
C VAL A 94 0.79 9.53 -7.15
N TRP A 95 1.12 8.47 -7.89
CA TRP A 95 2.24 7.59 -7.56
C TRP A 95 3.57 8.33 -7.41
N ASP A 96 3.86 9.27 -8.31
CA ASP A 96 5.11 10.03 -8.29
C ASP A 96 5.23 10.95 -7.07
N GLU A 97 4.11 11.34 -6.43
CA GLU A 97 4.13 12.10 -5.17
C GLU A 97 4.58 11.25 -3.96
N PHE A 98 4.36 9.93 -4.00
CA PHE A 98 4.75 9.01 -2.92
C PHE A 98 6.13 8.39 -3.11
N PHE A 99 6.69 8.47 -4.32
CA PHE A 99 8.01 7.95 -4.67
C PHE A 99 8.85 9.04 -5.36
N PRO A 100 9.16 10.15 -4.66
CA PRO A 100 9.86 11.28 -5.25
C PRO A 100 11.34 10.98 -5.55
N ASP A 101 11.96 10.10 -4.77
CA ASP A 101 13.41 9.90 -4.77
C ASP A 101 13.86 8.61 -5.48
N ASP A 102 15.07 8.65 -6.03
CA ASP A 102 15.76 7.49 -6.60
C ASP A 102 16.56 6.73 -5.52
N PRO A 103 16.66 5.38 -5.60
CA PRO A 103 16.09 4.54 -6.64
C PRO A 103 14.59 4.28 -6.46
N LYS A 104 13.81 4.49 -7.53
CA LYS A 104 12.38 4.14 -7.52
C LYS A 104 12.16 2.64 -7.31
N SER A 105 11.07 2.31 -6.62
CA SER A 105 10.67 0.92 -6.37
C SER A 105 10.36 0.18 -7.67
N VAL A 106 10.67 -1.12 -7.71
CA VAL A 106 10.31 -1.96 -8.86
C VAL A 106 8.79 -2.10 -8.91
N ARG A 107 8.14 -1.67 -9.99
CA ARG A 107 6.68 -1.76 -10.13
C ARG A 107 6.26 -2.53 -11.37
N ARG A 108 5.10 -3.19 -11.30
CA ARG A 108 4.45 -3.83 -12.45
C ARG A 108 2.95 -3.57 -12.39
N PRO A 109 2.36 -2.89 -13.39
CA PRO A 109 0.92 -2.78 -13.51
C PRO A 109 0.34 -4.10 -14.06
N TYR A 110 -0.77 -4.52 -13.48
CA TYR A 110 -1.64 -5.59 -13.97
C TYR A 110 -3.02 -5.02 -14.21
N VAL A 111 -3.68 -5.50 -15.25
CA VAL A 111 -5.11 -5.25 -15.47
C VAL A 111 -5.86 -6.51 -15.05
N GLN A 112 -6.85 -6.37 -14.19
CA GLN A 112 -7.74 -7.44 -13.74
C GLN A 112 -9.20 -7.05 -13.89
#